data_AF-A0A0X3VP23-F1
#
_entry.id   AF-A0A0X3VP23-F1
#
_cell.length_a   1.000
_cell.length_b   1.000
_cell.length_c   1.000
_cell.angle_alpha   90.00
_cell.angle_beta   90.00
_cell.angle_gamma   90.00
#
_symmetry.space_group_name_H-M   'P 1'
#
loop_
_entity.id
_entity.type
_entity.pdbx_description
1 polymer ?
#
loop_
_entity_poly.entity_id
_entity_poly.type
_entity_poly.pdbx_seq_one_letter_code
_entity_poly.pdbx_strand_id
1 'polypeptide(L)'
;MTIELTLLTSVSHRGKEITAPRLRALLALLAGEPRAGCGTGRLVAGLWPDEQPENPTKALQILVSRARSLLGGEVIASTPIGYRIALREDEVDAWAVQLHAAAATEKARAGDHHGAVAETEEGLALWDGAPAEGGLLDDPWRRCASNSPPRTGF
;
A
#
# COMPACT_ATOMS: atom_id res chain seq x y z
N MET A 1 -10.01 1.90 10.70
CA MET A 1 -9.41 2.81 9.70
C MET A 1 -9.90 2.34 8.34
N THR A 2 -10.45 3.22 7.50
CA THR A 2 -11.01 2.82 6.21
C THR A 2 -10.00 3.08 5.12
N ILE A 3 -9.49 2.01 4.50
CA ILE A 3 -8.63 2.12 3.33
C ILE A 3 -9.47 2.54 2.13
N GLU A 4 -9.15 3.69 1.58
CA GLU A 4 -9.77 4.26 0.38
C GLU A 4 -9.03 3.81 -0.89
N LEU A 5 -7.71 3.61 -0.81
CA LEU A 5 -6.87 3.19 -1.92
C LEU A 5 -6.02 1.98 -1.51
N THR A 6 -6.27 0.84 -2.18
CA THR A 6 -5.45 -0.37 -2.07
C THR A 6 -4.43 -0.37 -3.20
N LEU A 7 -3.17 -0.67 -2.89
CA LEU A 7 -2.06 -0.78 -3.82
C LEU A 7 -1.18 -2.02 -3.58
N LEU A 8 -1.25 -2.64 -2.40
CA LEU A 8 -0.38 -3.76 -2.00
C LEU A 8 -0.77 -5.07 -2.69
N THR A 9 -2.06 -5.44 -2.62
CA THR A 9 -2.59 -6.69 -3.21
C THR A 9 -3.15 -6.49 -4.60
N SER A 10 -3.87 -5.40 -4.77
CA SER A 10 -4.50 -4.96 -6.01
C SER A 10 -4.51 -3.45 -6.05
N VAL A 11 -4.69 -2.87 -7.22
CA VAL A 11 -4.88 -1.42 -7.35
C VAL A 11 -6.38 -1.18 -7.39
N SER A 12 -6.97 -0.76 -6.27
CA SER A 12 -8.41 -0.50 -6.16
C SER A 12 -8.69 0.76 -5.37
N HIS A 13 -9.78 1.46 -5.67
CA HIS A 13 -10.21 2.64 -4.93
C HIS A 13 -11.66 2.48 -4.49
N ARG A 14 -11.93 2.55 -3.19
CA ARG A 14 -13.24 2.26 -2.58
C ARG A 14 -13.84 0.94 -3.06
N GLY A 15 -13.01 -0.10 -3.17
CA GLY A 15 -13.41 -1.42 -3.67
C GLY A 15 -13.61 -1.52 -5.19
N LYS A 16 -13.41 -0.43 -5.95
CA LYS A 16 -13.44 -0.45 -7.41
C LYS A 16 -12.06 -0.75 -7.95
N GLU A 17 -11.89 -1.90 -8.59
CA GLU A 17 -10.62 -2.30 -9.19
C GLU A 17 -10.23 -1.40 -10.37
N ILE A 18 -8.94 -1.09 -10.44
CA ILE A 18 -8.31 -0.35 -11.52
C ILE A 18 -7.46 -1.31 -12.33
N THR A 19 -7.99 -1.70 -13.49
CA THR A 19 -7.33 -2.66 -14.39
C THR A 19 -6.39 -1.98 -15.37
N ALA A 20 -6.54 -0.68 -15.62
CA ALA A 20 -5.76 0.05 -16.61
C ALA A 20 -4.26 0.11 -16.24
N PRO A 21 -3.34 -0.54 -16.99
CA PRO A 21 -1.94 -0.71 -16.57
C PRO A 21 -1.21 0.62 -16.31
N ARG A 22 -1.40 1.60 -17.19
CA ARG A 22 -0.80 2.94 -17.04
C ARG A 22 -1.33 3.69 -15.82
N LEU A 23 -2.60 3.47 -15.46
CA LEU A 23 -3.20 4.11 -14.29
C LEU A 23 -2.66 3.50 -13.00
N ARG A 24 -2.50 2.17 -12.98
CA ARG A 24 -1.83 1.43 -11.90
C ARG A 24 -0.40 1.92 -11.70
N ALA A 25 0.37 2.04 -12.79
CA ALA A 25 1.73 2.55 -12.76
C ALA A 25 1.80 4.00 -12.23
N LEU A 26 0.88 4.87 -12.66
CA LEU A 26 0.79 6.24 -12.14
C LEU A 26 0.56 6.24 -10.63
N LEU A 27 -0.40 5.47 -10.14
CA LEU A 27 -0.72 5.40 -8.71
C LEU A 27 0.44 4.82 -7.90
N ALA A 28 1.10 3.78 -8.38
CA ALA A 28 2.28 3.21 -7.73
C ALA A 28 3.43 4.23 -7.64
N LEU A 29 3.70 4.97 -8.72
CA LEU A 29 4.72 6.03 -8.73
C LEU A 29 4.38 7.15 -7.75
N LEU A 30 3.12 7.56 -7.66
CA LEU A 30 2.69 8.59 -6.72
C LEU A 30 2.73 8.10 -5.27
N ALA A 31 2.40 6.84 -5.02
CA ALA A 31 2.45 6.23 -3.70
C ALA A 31 3.88 6.09 -3.17
N GLY A 32 4.88 5.99 -4.05
CA GLY A 32 6.29 5.99 -3.66
C GLY A 32 6.80 7.35 -3.13
N GLU A 33 6.08 8.46 -3.38
CA GLU A 33 6.49 9.82 -2.98
C GLU A 33 5.32 10.57 -2.31
N PRO A 34 4.82 10.11 -1.15
CA PRO A 34 3.58 10.60 -0.53
C PRO A 34 3.58 12.11 -0.23
N ARG A 35 4.71 12.64 0.24
CA ARG A 35 4.79 14.00 0.80
C ARG A 35 5.19 15.06 -0.22
N ALA A 36 6.25 14.82 -0.97
CA ALA A 36 6.74 15.77 -1.98
C ALA A 36 5.89 15.75 -3.25
N GLY A 37 5.32 14.60 -3.59
CA GLY A 37 4.75 14.34 -4.91
C GLY A 37 5.83 14.02 -5.95
N CYS A 38 5.40 13.42 -7.06
CA CYS A 38 6.29 13.08 -8.16
C CYS A 38 6.32 14.18 -9.22
N GLY A 39 7.53 14.52 -9.65
CA GLY A 39 7.74 15.46 -10.74
C GLY A 39 7.26 14.92 -12.09
N THR A 40 6.79 15.80 -12.97
CA THR A 40 6.29 15.41 -14.30
C THR A 40 7.30 14.59 -15.11
N GLY A 41 8.59 14.98 -15.10
CA GLY A 41 9.65 14.23 -15.79
C GLY A 41 9.85 12.81 -15.25
N ARG A 42 9.81 12.63 -13.93
CA ARG A 42 9.93 11.31 -13.28
C ARG A 42 8.72 10.44 -13.56
N LEU A 43 7.51 11.03 -13.53
CA LEU A 43 6.28 10.34 -13.90
C LEU A 43 6.32 9.87 -15.36
N VAL A 44 6.74 10.74 -16.28
CA VAL A 44 6.87 10.37 -17.69
C VAL A 44 7.87 9.23 -17.86
N ALA A 45 9.06 9.33 -17.27
CA ALA A 45 10.09 8.31 -17.37
C ALA A 45 9.63 6.95 -16.81
N GLY A 46 8.87 6.95 -15.71
CA GLY A 46 8.33 5.73 -15.12
C GLY A 46 7.12 5.14 -15.85
N LEU A 47 6.31 5.99 -16.50
CA LEU A 47 5.11 5.56 -17.24
C LEU A 47 5.40 5.09 -18.66
N TRP A 48 6.46 5.62 -19.28
CA TRP A 48 6.88 5.33 -20.65
C TRP A 48 8.39 5.08 -20.70
N PRO A 49 8.88 3.96 -20.12
CA PRO A 49 10.31 3.65 -20.11
C PRO A 49 10.85 3.31 -21.51
N ASP A 50 10.04 2.65 -22.35
CA ASP A 50 10.47 2.15 -23.66
C ASP A 50 10.18 3.12 -24.80
N GLU A 51 8.96 3.68 -24.84
CA GLU A 51 8.53 4.55 -25.93
C GLU A 51 7.70 5.72 -25.39
N GLN A 52 8.30 6.91 -25.44
CA GLN A 52 7.63 8.14 -25.05
C GLN A 52 6.73 8.66 -26.18
N PRO A 53 5.49 9.08 -25.86
CA PRO A 53 4.62 9.70 -26.85
C PRO A 53 5.18 11.05 -27.30
N GLU A 54 4.78 11.52 -28.48
CA GLU A 54 5.23 12.80 -29.07
C GLU A 54 5.09 14.00 -28.12
N ASN A 55 4.08 13.98 -27.24
CA ASN A 55 3.90 14.98 -26.19
C ASN A 55 3.65 14.32 -24.83
N PRO A 56 4.71 14.01 -24.06
CA PRO A 56 4.61 13.31 -22.80
C PRO A 56 3.82 14.07 -21.73
N THR A 57 3.98 15.40 -21.68
CA THR A 57 3.24 16.25 -20.74
C THR A 57 1.74 16.19 -20.99
N LYS A 58 1.31 16.28 -22.25
CA LYS A 58 -0.11 16.17 -22.62
C LYS A 58 -0.66 14.77 -22.33
N ALA A 59 0.11 13.73 -22.63
CA ALA A 59 -0.26 12.35 -22.33
C ALA A 59 -0.44 12.13 -20.81
N LEU A 60 0.46 12.67 -19.99
CA LEU A 60 0.35 12.62 -18.53
C LEU A 60 -0.90 13.36 -18.03
N GLN A 61 -1.18 14.56 -18.55
CA GLN A 61 -2.38 15.32 -18.18
C GLN A 61 -3.67 14.55 -18.50
N ILE A 62 -3.75 13.90 -19.67
CA ILE A 62 -4.89 13.05 -20.05
C ILE A 62 -5.03 11.88 -19.07
N LEU A 63 -3.92 11.23 -18.73
CA LEU A 63 -3.92 10.11 -17.79
C LEU A 63 -4.38 10.55 -16.39
N VAL A 64 -3.88 11.67 -15.88
CA VAL A 64 -4.31 12.25 -14.59
C VAL A 64 -5.78 12.67 -14.63
N SER A 65 -6.24 13.26 -15.73
CA SER A 65 -7.65 13.61 -15.88
C SER A 65 -8.53 12.36 -15.82
N ARG A 66 -8.14 11.29 -16.51
CA ARG A 66 -8.85 10.00 -16.46
C ARG A 66 -8.81 9.40 -15.05
N ALA A 67 -7.68 9.50 -14.37
CA ALA A 67 -7.52 9.06 -12.99
C ALA A 67 -8.52 9.77 -12.07
N ARG A 68 -8.57 11.11 -12.13
CA ARG A 68 -9.52 11.94 -11.36
C ARG A 68 -10.97 11.62 -11.66
N SER A 69 -11.31 11.29 -12.91
CA SER A 69 -12.67 10.86 -13.26
C SER A 69 -13.05 9.50 -12.66
N LEU A 70 -12.08 8.60 -12.46
CA LEU A 70 -12.32 7.26 -11.92
C LEU A 70 -12.26 7.19 -10.39
N LEU A 71 -11.32 7.94 -9.80
CA LEU A 71 -10.98 7.95 -8.38
C LEU A 71 -11.74 9.05 -7.62
N GLY A 72 -12.05 10.15 -8.30
CA GLY A 72 -12.46 11.41 -7.67
C GLY A 72 -11.36 12.47 -7.81
N GLY A 73 -11.77 13.72 -8.01
CA GLY A 73 -10.85 14.85 -8.22
C GLY A 73 -9.90 15.10 -7.05
N GLU A 74 -10.36 14.81 -5.83
CA GLU A 74 -9.64 15.03 -4.58
C GLU A 74 -8.50 14.01 -4.36
N VAL A 75 -8.54 12.84 -5.00
CA VAL A 75 -7.55 11.77 -4.76
C VAL A 75 -6.17 12.14 -5.32
N ILE A 76 -6.12 12.92 -6.40
CA ILE A 76 -4.87 13.33 -7.04
C ILE A 76 -4.78 14.85 -7.09
N ALA A 77 -3.91 15.42 -6.25
CA ALA A 77 -3.62 16.84 -6.24
C ALA A 77 -2.49 17.20 -7.20
N SER A 78 -2.62 18.36 -7.85
CA SER A 78 -1.53 18.98 -8.61
C SER A 78 -0.63 19.76 -7.67
N THR A 79 0.69 19.63 -7.84
CA THR A 79 1.70 20.37 -7.08
C THR A 79 2.56 21.20 -8.05
N PRO A 80 3.34 22.19 -7.56
CA PRO A 80 4.22 22.98 -8.42
C PRO A 80 5.24 22.15 -9.19
N ILE A 81 5.60 20.98 -8.65
CA ILE A 81 6.58 20.08 -9.25
C ILE A 81 5.93 18.98 -10.11
N GLY A 82 4.64 18.68 -9.91
CA GLY A 82 3.93 17.63 -10.64
C GLY A 82 2.61 17.21 -9.97
N TYR A 83 2.55 15.98 -9.46
CA TYR A 83 1.33 15.41 -8.88
C TYR A 83 1.60 14.61 -7.60
N ARG A 84 0.61 14.51 -6.73
CA ARG A 84 0.64 13.66 -5.52
C ARG A 84 -0.72 13.03 -5.26
N ILE A 85 -0.75 11.94 -4.50
CA ILE A 85 -1.99 11.44 -3.89
C ILE A 85 -2.34 12.37 -2.71
N ALA A 86 -3.59 12.80 -2.65
CA ALA A 86 -4.12 13.72 -1.63
C ALA A 86 -5.06 13.00 -0.64
N LEU A 87 -4.79 11.72 -0.41
CA LEU A 87 -5.36 10.93 0.66
C LEU A 87 -4.47 11.02 1.91
N ARG A 88 -5.03 10.68 3.06
CA ARG A 88 -4.27 10.56 4.31
C ARG A 88 -3.41 9.30 4.30
N GLU A 89 -2.37 9.30 5.12
CA GLU A 89 -1.46 8.14 5.28
C GLU A 89 -2.19 6.89 5.79
N ASP A 90 -3.32 7.03 6.47
CA ASP A 90 -4.18 5.93 6.95
C ASP A 90 -5.29 5.51 5.97
N GLU A 91 -5.42 6.19 4.82
CA GLU A 91 -6.41 5.88 3.78
C GLU A 91 -5.79 5.10 2.61
N VAL A 92 -4.47 4.95 2.58
CA VAL A 92 -3.72 4.19 1.57
C VAL A 92 -3.03 3.02 2.27
N ASP A 93 -3.32 1.79 1.86
CA ASP A 93 -2.78 0.58 2.49
C ASP A 93 -1.25 0.59 2.58
N ALA A 94 -0.56 0.97 1.49
CA ALA A 94 0.88 1.02 1.41
C ALA A 94 1.52 2.03 2.39
N TRP A 95 0.78 3.07 2.76
CA TRP A 95 1.22 4.07 3.74
C TRP A 95 0.82 3.68 5.15
N ALA A 96 -0.38 3.12 5.33
CA ALA A 96 -0.88 2.66 6.61
C ALA A 96 0.01 1.55 7.20
N VAL A 97 0.51 0.61 6.38
CA VAL A 97 1.51 -0.38 6.80
C VAL A 97 2.78 0.28 7.37
N GLN A 98 3.24 1.36 6.74
CA GLN A 98 4.42 2.09 7.22
C GLN A 98 4.16 2.81 8.54
N LEU A 99 2.95 3.37 8.71
CA LEU A 99 2.53 3.98 9.98
C LEU A 99 2.54 2.96 11.12
N HIS A 100 1.94 1.79 10.90
CA HIS A 100 1.92 0.69 11.87
C HIS A 100 3.33 0.19 12.21
N ALA A 101 4.20 0.02 11.22
CA ALA A 101 5.60 -0.37 11.45
C ALA A 101 6.38 0.67 12.27
N ALA A 102 6.16 1.97 12.01
CA ALA A 102 6.77 3.05 12.78
C ALA A 102 6.25 3.07 14.24
N ALA A 103 4.93 2.92 14.43
CA ALA A 103 4.31 2.86 15.75
C ALA A 103 4.79 1.63 16.55
N ALA A 104 4.89 0.46 15.92
CA ALA A 104 5.42 -0.75 16.52
C ALA A 104 6.86 -0.56 17.01
N THR A 105 7.70 0.06 16.17
CA THR A 105 9.10 0.36 16.52
C THR A 105 9.19 1.29 17.72
N GLU A 106 8.36 2.33 17.78
CA GLU A 106 8.36 3.29 18.88
C GLU A 106 7.91 2.65 20.20
N LYS A 107 6.84 1.86 20.16
CA LYS A 107 6.35 1.12 21.34
C LYS A 107 7.38 0.10 21.85
N ALA A 108 8.05 -0.61 20.94
CA ALA A 108 9.12 -1.52 21.30
C ALA A 108 10.29 -0.81 21.99
N ARG A 109 10.68 0.38 21.50
CA ARG A 109 11.72 1.22 22.13
C ARG A 109 11.29 1.75 23.50
N ALA A 110 10.00 2.02 23.69
CA ALA A 110 9.43 2.43 24.97
C ALA A 110 9.24 1.27 25.96
N GLY A 111 9.55 0.03 25.57
CA GLY A 111 9.37 -1.17 26.40
C GLY A 111 7.95 -1.74 26.40
N ASP A 112 7.03 -1.16 25.61
CA ASP A 112 5.69 -1.68 25.38
C ASP A 112 5.70 -2.73 24.25
N HIS A 113 6.18 -3.92 24.58
CA HIS A 113 6.25 -5.02 23.61
C HIS A 113 4.86 -5.52 23.18
N HIS A 114 3.88 -5.49 24.08
CA HIS A 114 2.51 -5.89 23.75
C HIS A 114 1.89 -4.93 22.73
N GLY A 115 2.03 -3.63 22.95
CA GLY A 115 1.58 -2.63 22.01
C GLY A 115 2.34 -2.68 20.67
N ALA A 116 3.62 -3.07 20.67
CA ALA A 116 4.39 -3.25 19.44
C ALA A 116 3.89 -4.43 18.59
N VAL A 117 3.54 -5.55 19.23
CA VAL A 117 2.94 -6.70 18.56
C VAL A 117 1.59 -6.32 17.95
N ALA A 118 0.73 -5.65 18.73
CA ALA A 118 -0.59 -5.23 18.26
C ALA A 118 -0.50 -4.33 17.01
N GLU A 119 0.41 -3.34 16.99
CA GLU A 119 0.62 -2.51 15.80
C GLU A 119 1.12 -3.32 14.59
N THR A 120 1.98 -4.32 14.83
CA THR A 120 2.48 -5.17 13.75
C THR A 120 1.36 -6.04 13.16
N GLU A 121 0.47 -6.57 14.01
CA GLU A 121 -0.70 -7.35 13.58
C GLU A 121 -1.67 -6.50 12.75
N GLU A 122 -1.97 -5.27 13.19
CA GLU A 122 -2.80 -4.33 12.42
C GLU A 122 -2.17 -4.01 11.06
N GLY A 123 -0.86 -3.77 11.01
CA GLY A 123 -0.14 -3.54 9.75
C GLY A 123 -0.16 -4.76 8.82
N LEU A 124 -0.03 -5.98 9.36
CA LEU A 124 -0.08 -7.21 8.57
C LEU A 124 -1.47 -7.48 8.00
N ALA A 125 -2.54 -7.19 8.75
CA ALA A 125 -3.91 -7.38 8.30
C ALA A 125 -4.24 -6.57 7.02
N LEU A 126 -3.55 -5.44 6.80
CA LEU A 126 -3.70 -4.64 5.57
C LEU A 126 -3.19 -5.37 4.32
N TRP A 127 -2.27 -6.33 4.46
CA TRP A 127 -1.77 -7.13 3.35
C TRP A 127 -2.75 -8.24 2.93
N ASP A 128 -3.56 -8.77 3.85
CA ASP A 128 -4.42 -9.94 3.59
C ASP A 128 -5.85 -9.58 3.15
N GLY A 129 -6.20 -8.29 3.11
CA GLY A 129 -7.44 -7.81 2.47
C GLY A 129 -8.75 -8.05 3.23
N ALA A 130 -8.70 -8.34 4.53
CA ALA A 130 -9.86 -8.48 5.41
C ALA A 130 -9.50 -8.00 6.84
N PRO A 131 -10.48 -7.50 7.62
CA PRO A 131 -10.19 -6.92 8.94
C PRO A 131 -9.53 -7.96 9.84
N ALA A 132 -8.69 -7.49 10.77
CA ALA A 132 -7.98 -8.28 11.79
C ALA A 132 -8.94 -8.93 12.79
N GLU A 133 -9.93 -9.67 12.31
CA GLU A 133 -10.89 -10.43 13.11
C GLU A 133 -10.72 -11.91 12.77
N GLY A 134 -9.76 -12.52 13.47
CA GLY A 134 -9.72 -13.97 13.67
C GLY A 134 -9.14 -14.75 12.50
N GLY A 135 -7.82 -14.87 12.50
CA GLY A 135 -7.15 -15.85 11.66
C GLY A 135 -5.66 -15.70 11.79
N LEU A 136 -5.08 -16.22 12.89
CA LEU A 136 -3.72 -16.73 12.85
C LEU A 136 -3.62 -17.53 11.55
N LEU A 137 -2.83 -17.01 10.60
CA LEU A 137 -2.41 -17.68 9.38
C LEU A 137 -2.42 -19.18 9.62
N ASP A 138 -3.21 -19.94 8.85
CA ASP A 138 -3.22 -21.40 8.93
C ASP A 138 -1.78 -21.87 9.04
N ASP A 139 -1.40 -22.28 10.24
CA ASP A 139 -0.02 -22.50 10.65
C ASP A 139 0.34 -23.95 10.27
N PRO A 140 1.03 -24.21 9.13
CA PRO A 140 1.52 -25.54 8.78
C PRO A 140 2.53 -26.11 9.79
N TRP A 141 3.05 -25.30 10.71
CA TRP A 141 4.06 -25.64 11.70
C TRP A 141 3.45 -26.30 12.96
N ARG A 142 2.13 -26.19 13.21
CA ARG A 142 1.44 -26.86 14.35
C ARG A 142 1.48 -28.39 14.30
N ARG A 143 1.63 -29.01 13.13
CA ARG A 143 1.73 -30.49 13.02
C ARG A 143 3.06 -31.06 13.51
N CYS A 144 4.10 -30.23 13.66
CA CYS A 144 5.40 -30.71 14.13
C CYS A 144 5.48 -30.84 15.66
N ALA A 145 4.61 -30.16 16.42
CA ALA A 145 4.67 -30.16 17.88
C ALA A 145 4.02 -31.38 18.55
N SER A 146 3.25 -32.20 17.83
CA SER A 146 2.50 -33.33 18.41
C SER A 146 3.13 -34.71 18.22
N ASN A 147 4.28 -34.84 17.55
CA ASN A 147 4.94 -36.13 17.38
C ASN A 147 6.25 -36.22 18.19
N SER A 148 6.10 -36.21 19.52
CA SER A 148 7.15 -36.77 20.39
C SER A 148 6.97 -38.29 20.45
N PRO A 149 7.96 -39.11 20.07
CA PRO A 149 7.86 -40.55 20.23
C PRO A 149 7.77 -40.91 21.71
N PRO A 150 7.08 -42.01 22.08
CA PRO A 150 6.99 -42.43 23.48
C PRO A 150 8.39 -42.69 24.03
N ARG A 151 8.73 -42.05 25.15
CA ARG A 151 9.94 -42.37 25.91
C ARG A 151 9.82 -43.81 26.40
N THR A 152 10.54 -44.72 25.76
CA THR A 152 10.71 -46.10 26.19
C THR A 152 11.31 -46.11 27.60
N GLY A 153 10.57 -46.66 28.56
CA GLY A 153 11.05 -46.91 29.91
C GLY A 153 12.08 -48.04 29.92
N PHE A 154 13.06 -47.92 30.81
CA PHE A 154 14.03 -48.95 31.18
C PHE A 154 13.36 -50.13 31.88
#